data_AF-A0A200QGM7-F1
#
_entry.id   AF-A0A200QGM7-F1
#
_cell.length_a   1.000
_cell.length_b   1.000
_cell.length_c   1.000
_cell.angle_alpha   90.00
_cell.angle_beta   90.00
_cell.angle_gamma   90.00
#
_symmetry.space_group_name_H-M   'P 1'
#
loop_
_entity.id
_entity.type
_entity.pdbx_description
1 polymer ?
#
loop_
_entity_poly.entity_id
_entity_poly.type
_entity_poly.pdbx_seq_one_letter_code
_entity_poly.pdbx_strand_id
1 'polypeptide(L)'
;MAASSCLKLFLAFLLLTILLEGVCTSAKSICELSSLHIDQSKTGELYAGKPVYRVGVANWCACTQSNVVLNCGGFKSVKPIDPQLIELNDDKCLINDGRPFKVHVFEYAADTQYNFTVAKSDPAC
;
A
#
# COMPACT_ATOMS: atom_id res chain seq x y z
N MET A 1 -52.25 3.24 38.14
CA MET A 1 -50.85 2.80 38.14
C MET A 1 -50.57 2.03 36.85
N ALA A 2 -50.27 2.71 35.73
CA ALA A 2 -49.97 2.03 34.46
C ALA A 2 -48.93 2.81 33.63
N ALA A 3 -48.96 4.15 33.71
CA ALA A 3 -48.02 5.03 33.00
C ALA A 3 -46.54 4.84 33.40
N SER A 4 -46.26 4.49 34.67
CA SER A 4 -44.89 4.28 35.17
C SER A 4 -44.24 3.01 34.60
N SER A 5 -45.03 1.98 34.29
CA SER A 5 -44.52 0.71 33.74
C SER A 5 -44.18 0.85 32.25
N CYS A 6 -45.06 1.48 31.47
CA CYS A 6 -44.79 1.76 30.05
C CYS A 6 -43.59 2.69 29.86
N LEU A 7 -43.42 3.71 30.71
CA LEU A 7 -42.28 4.62 30.62
C LEU A 7 -40.94 3.90 30.89
N LYS A 8 -40.93 2.97 31.86
CA LYS A 8 -39.74 2.15 32.15
C LYS A 8 -39.40 1.18 31.02
N LEU A 9 -40.42 0.56 30.42
CA LEU A 9 -40.23 -0.32 29.26
C LEU A 9 -39.70 0.48 28.05
N PHE A 10 -40.26 1.66 27.78
CA PHE A 10 -39.81 2.51 26.67
C PHE A 10 -38.37 2.99 26.86
N LEU A 11 -38.00 3.39 28.09
CA LEU A 11 -36.62 3.76 28.43
C LEU A 11 -35.65 2.57 28.35
N ALA A 12 -36.09 1.36 28.74
CA ALA A 12 -35.28 0.15 28.62
C ALA A 12 -35.04 -0.25 27.16
N PHE A 13 -36.05 -0.14 26.28
CA PHE A 13 -35.90 -0.35 24.85
C PHE A 13 -35.01 0.70 24.21
N LEU A 14 -35.16 1.98 24.59
CA LEU A 14 -34.28 3.05 24.11
C LEU A 14 -32.81 2.79 24.50
N LEU A 15 -32.56 2.44 25.77
CA LEU A 15 -31.23 2.03 26.25
C LEU A 15 -30.69 0.81 25.51
N LEU A 16 -31.52 -0.20 25.24
CA LEU A 16 -31.10 -1.39 24.51
C LEU A 16 -30.76 -1.07 23.05
N THR A 17 -31.50 -0.19 22.38
CA THR A 17 -31.17 0.27 21.02
C THR A 17 -29.89 1.10 21.00
N ILE A 18 -29.67 1.98 21.98
CA ILE A 18 -28.43 2.77 22.11
C ILE A 18 -27.20 1.87 22.35
N LEU A 19 -27.37 0.76 23.08
CA LEU A 19 -26.30 -0.23 23.31
C LEU A 19 -26.01 -1.12 22.09
N LEU A 20 -26.95 -1.23 21.15
CA LEU A 20 -26.81 -2.04 19.93
C LEU A 20 -26.25 -1.24 18.74
N GLU A 21 -26.39 0.09 18.73
CA GLU A 21 -25.94 0.95 17.63
C GLU A 21 -24.45 1.31 17.64
N GLY A 22 -23.64 0.69 18.50
CA GLY A 22 -22.25 1.12 18.64
C GLY A 22 -21.27 0.05 19.05
N VAL A 23 -21.02 -0.97 18.23
CA VAL A 23 -19.65 -1.43 17.86
C VAL A 23 -19.73 -2.24 16.55
N CYS A 24 -19.87 -1.55 15.43
CA CYS A 24 -19.18 -1.97 14.20
C CYS A 24 -18.25 -0.82 13.82
N THR A 25 -17.28 -0.52 14.69
CA THR A 25 -16.02 -0.02 14.15
C THR A 25 -15.49 -1.18 13.33
N SER A 26 -15.78 -1.20 12.03
CA SER A 26 -14.87 -1.84 11.10
C SER A 26 -13.51 -1.32 11.53
N ALA A 27 -12.65 -2.22 12.03
CA ALA A 27 -11.29 -1.85 12.34
C ALA A 27 -10.76 -1.24 11.06
N LYS A 28 -10.70 0.10 10.99
CA LYS A 28 -10.09 0.82 9.88
C LYS A 28 -8.70 0.22 9.84
N SER A 29 -8.44 -0.69 8.91
CA SER A 29 -7.10 -1.27 8.83
C SER A 29 -6.23 -0.08 8.47
N ILE A 30 -5.46 0.39 9.44
CA ILE A 30 -4.57 1.53 9.23
C ILE A 30 -3.50 0.98 8.28
N CYS A 31 -3.69 1.23 6.98
CA CYS A 31 -2.71 0.85 5.98
C CYS A 31 -1.56 1.86 6.05
N GLU A 32 -0.55 1.51 6.83
CA GLU A 32 0.68 2.28 6.93
C GLU A 32 1.61 2.02 5.75
N LEU A 33 2.66 2.81 5.59
CA LEU A 33 3.68 2.56 4.56
C LEU A 33 4.40 1.22 4.77
N SER A 34 4.45 0.72 6.01
CA SER A 34 5.02 -0.59 6.37
C SER A 34 4.25 -1.76 5.75
N SER A 35 3.00 -1.56 5.31
CA SER A 35 2.25 -2.59 4.57
C SER A 35 2.71 -2.74 3.12
N LEU A 36 3.55 -1.85 2.61
CA LEU A 36 4.16 -1.96 1.29
C LEU A 36 5.54 -2.59 1.44
N HIS A 37 5.64 -3.85 1.05
CA HIS A 37 6.88 -4.61 1.12
C HIS A 37 7.63 -4.53 -0.21
N ILE A 38 8.93 -4.26 -0.15
CA ILE A 38 9.83 -4.24 -1.30
C ILE A 38 10.80 -5.40 -1.15
N ASP A 39 10.82 -6.29 -2.13
CA ASP A 39 11.78 -7.38 -2.23
C ASP A 39 12.61 -7.24 -3.51
N GLN A 40 13.87 -7.67 -3.45
CA GLN A 40 14.78 -7.64 -4.60
C GLN A 40 15.60 -8.92 -4.71
N SER A 41 15.60 -9.50 -5.90
CA SER A 41 16.37 -10.70 -6.20
C SER A 41 17.18 -10.55 -7.48
N LYS A 42 18.34 -11.21 -7.53
CA LYS A 42 19.15 -11.31 -8.74
C LYS A 42 18.56 -12.39 -9.63
N THR A 43 18.28 -12.11 -10.91
CA THR A 43 17.61 -13.06 -11.81
C THR A 43 18.55 -14.11 -12.40
N GLY A 44 19.86 -13.84 -12.37
CA GLY A 44 20.88 -14.63 -13.06
C GLY A 44 21.18 -14.14 -14.48
N GLU A 45 20.34 -13.26 -15.02
CA GLU A 45 20.56 -12.65 -16.33
C GLU A 45 21.55 -11.48 -16.25
N LEU A 46 22.18 -11.18 -17.39
CA LEU A 46 23.01 -10.01 -17.58
C LEU A 46 22.41 -9.13 -18.68
N TYR A 47 22.41 -7.80 -18.48
CA TYR A 47 22.10 -6.81 -19.50
C TYR A 47 23.27 -5.85 -19.64
N ALA A 48 23.83 -5.74 -20.84
CA ALA A 48 25.04 -4.93 -21.10
C ALA A 48 26.19 -5.21 -20.10
N GLY A 49 26.36 -6.48 -19.71
CA GLY A 49 27.40 -6.91 -18.76
C GLY A 49 27.10 -6.67 -17.28
N LYS A 50 25.97 -6.04 -16.93
CA LYS A 50 25.54 -5.84 -15.54
C LYS A 50 24.48 -6.85 -15.13
N PRO A 51 24.45 -7.30 -13.86
CA PRO A 51 23.42 -8.19 -13.39
C PRO A 51 22.03 -7.54 -13.41
N VAL A 52 21.04 -8.34 -13.79
CA VAL A 52 19.63 -7.95 -13.74
C VAL A 52 19.06 -8.30 -12.36
N TYR A 53 18.36 -7.32 -11.79
CA TYR A 53 17.63 -7.44 -10.54
C TYR A 53 16.13 -7.30 -10.80
N ARG A 54 15.36 -8.18 -10.18
CA ARG A 54 13.89 -8.15 -10.16
C ARG A 54 13.44 -7.53 -8.84
N VAL A 55 12.63 -6.49 -8.94
CA VAL A 55 12.02 -5.81 -7.79
C VAL A 55 10.56 -6.21 -7.72
N GLY A 56 10.12 -6.66 -6.56
CA GLY A 56 8.71 -6.86 -6.24
C GLY A 56 8.25 -5.83 -5.22
N VAL A 57 7.17 -5.12 -5.51
CA VAL A 57 6.48 -4.24 -4.55
C VAL A 57 5.13 -4.83 -4.25
N ALA A 58 4.86 -5.21 -3.01
CA ALA A 58 3.64 -5.88 -2.59
C ALA A 58 2.89 -5.06 -1.54
N ASN A 59 1.59 -4.83 -1.77
CA ASN A 59 0.69 -4.24 -0.79
C ASN A 59 0.07 -5.35 0.06
N TRP A 60 0.50 -5.48 1.31
CA TRP A 60 -0.02 -6.45 2.28
C TRP A 60 -1.22 -5.94 3.07
N CYS A 61 -1.64 -4.69 2.87
CA CYS A 61 -2.86 -4.21 3.48
C CYS A 61 -4.11 -4.87 2.87
N ALA A 62 -5.21 -4.85 3.64
CA ALA A 62 -6.53 -5.25 3.17
C ALA A 62 -7.11 -4.23 2.16
N CYS A 63 -6.80 -2.95 2.33
CA CYS A 63 -7.26 -1.89 1.44
C CYS A 63 -6.35 -1.71 0.23
N THR A 64 -6.91 -1.14 -0.83
CA THR A 64 -6.13 -0.69 -1.98
C THR A 64 -5.26 0.50 -1.59
N GLN A 65 -4.04 0.54 -2.13
CA GLN A 65 -3.16 1.70 -2.03
C GLN A 65 -2.76 2.11 -3.45
N SER A 66 -3.00 3.36 -3.80
CA SER A 66 -2.62 4.00 -5.06
C SER A 66 -1.51 5.03 -4.83
N ASN A 67 -1.01 5.64 -5.91
CA ASN A 67 0.03 6.68 -5.87
C ASN A 67 1.23 6.30 -5.00
N VAL A 68 1.63 5.02 -5.08
CA VAL A 68 2.80 4.50 -4.37
C VAL A 68 4.04 5.15 -4.97
N VAL A 69 4.79 5.87 -4.15
CA VAL A 69 6.04 6.53 -4.54
C VAL A 69 7.19 5.98 -3.72
N LEU A 70 8.28 5.62 -4.40
CA LEU A 70 9.52 5.18 -3.78
C LEU A 70 10.54 6.33 -3.74
N ASN A 71 11.41 6.33 -2.74
CA ASN A 71 12.66 7.08 -2.79
C ASN A 71 13.62 6.37 -3.73
N CYS A 72 14.08 7.07 -4.76
CA CYS A 72 14.95 6.54 -5.80
C CYS A 72 16.03 7.54 -6.28
N GLY A 73 16.44 8.47 -5.42
CA GLY A 73 17.51 9.42 -5.72
C GLY A 73 18.81 8.76 -6.14
N GLY A 74 19.31 9.15 -7.32
CA GLY A 74 20.51 8.57 -7.92
C GLY A 74 20.33 7.15 -8.46
N PHE A 75 19.11 6.60 -8.48
CA PHE A 75 18.82 5.34 -9.15
C PHE A 75 19.13 5.43 -10.64
N LYS A 76 19.86 4.43 -11.15
CA LYS A 76 20.23 4.33 -12.56
C LYS A 76 20.20 2.86 -12.97
N SER A 77 19.70 2.62 -14.18
CA SER A 77 19.69 1.31 -14.81
C SER A 77 20.33 1.40 -16.17
N VAL A 78 21.17 0.43 -16.53
CA VAL A 78 21.65 0.27 -17.90
C VAL A 78 20.63 -0.44 -18.79
N LYS A 79 19.73 -1.23 -18.18
CA LYS A 79 18.55 -1.78 -18.86
C LYS A 79 17.51 -0.67 -18.98
N PRO A 80 17.01 -0.35 -20.19
CA PRO A 80 15.90 0.59 -20.36
C PRO A 80 14.72 0.14 -19.50
N ILE A 81 14.12 1.09 -18.80
CA ILE A 81 12.97 0.83 -17.94
C ILE A 81 11.74 1.41 -18.60
N ASP A 82 10.65 0.64 -18.61
CA ASP A 82 9.35 1.11 -19.05
C ASP A 82 8.78 2.13 -18.04
N PRO A 83 8.54 3.39 -18.43
CA PRO A 83 7.98 4.40 -17.54
C PRO A 83 6.62 4.01 -16.94
N GLN A 84 5.85 3.13 -17.58
CA GLN A 84 4.58 2.63 -17.04
C GLN A 84 4.76 1.74 -15.81
N LEU A 85 5.92 1.08 -15.71
CA LEU A 85 6.26 0.28 -14.54
C LEU A 85 6.78 1.15 -13.41
N ILE A 86 7.66 2.10 -13.73
CA ILE A 86 8.25 3.04 -12.78
C ILE A 86 8.65 4.33 -13.51
N GLU A 87 8.00 5.42 -13.13
CA GLU A 87 8.28 6.75 -13.66
C GLU A 87 9.28 7.45 -12.74
N LEU A 88 10.44 7.84 -13.29
CA LEU A 88 11.53 8.48 -12.56
C LEU A 88 11.33 10.01 -12.52
N ASN A 89 11.15 10.56 -11.32
CA ASN A 89 10.95 11.98 -11.06
C ASN A 89 11.97 12.48 -10.01
N ASP A 90 13.16 12.83 -10.49
CA ASP A 90 14.32 13.21 -9.66
C ASP A 90 14.64 12.14 -8.59
N ASP A 91 14.35 12.44 -7.33
CA ASP A 91 14.58 11.55 -6.19
C ASP A 91 13.40 10.64 -5.85
N LYS A 92 12.31 10.74 -6.62
CA LYS A 92 11.04 10.05 -6.38
C LYS A 92 10.64 9.23 -7.60
N CYS A 93 10.11 8.04 -7.34
CA CYS A 93 9.69 7.14 -8.39
C CYS A 93 8.23 6.77 -8.21
N LEU A 94 7.37 7.12 -9.18
CA LEU A 94 5.97 6.71 -9.18
C LEU A 94 5.86 5.28 -9.71
N ILE A 95 5.15 4.44 -8.99
CA ILE A 95 4.97 3.03 -9.36
C ILE A 95 3.64 2.81 -10.08
N ASN A 96 3.67 2.01 -11.14
CA ASN A 96 2.47 1.54 -11.84
C ASN A 96 1.53 2.67 -12.31
N ASP A 97 2.09 3.78 -12.80
CA ASP A 97 1.36 5.01 -13.16
C ASP A 97 0.43 5.54 -12.06
N GLY A 98 0.77 5.28 -10.79
CA GLY A 98 -0.06 5.63 -9.63
C GLY A 98 -1.32 4.77 -9.45
N ARG A 99 -1.57 3.78 -10.31
CA ARG A 99 -2.71 2.87 -10.19
C ARG A 99 -2.52 1.92 -9.00
N PRO A 100 -3.59 1.53 -8.29
CA PRO A 100 -3.50 0.57 -7.20
C PRO A 100 -3.07 -0.81 -7.71
N PHE A 101 -2.32 -1.53 -6.88
CA PHE A 101 -1.87 -2.89 -7.17
C PHE A 101 -1.81 -3.74 -5.90
N LYS A 102 -1.86 -5.08 -6.07
CA LYS A 102 -1.55 -6.02 -4.99
C LYS A 102 -0.06 -6.40 -5.00
N VAL A 103 0.46 -6.71 -6.18
CA VAL A 103 1.88 -6.95 -6.44
C VAL A 103 2.23 -6.27 -7.75
N HIS A 104 3.32 -5.52 -7.76
CA HIS A 104 3.90 -4.90 -8.94
C HIS A 104 5.35 -5.33 -9.07
N VAL A 105 5.81 -5.54 -10.31
CA VAL A 105 7.15 -6.06 -10.58
C VAL A 105 7.78 -5.27 -11.71
N PHE A 106 9.06 -4.94 -11.54
CA PHE A 106 9.89 -4.39 -12.60
C PHE A 106 11.32 -4.91 -12.47
N GLU A 107 12.10 -4.73 -13.52
CA GLU A 107 13.50 -5.15 -13.55
C GLU A 107 14.40 -3.98 -13.90
N TYR A 108 15.62 -4.01 -13.36
CA TYR A 108 16.68 -3.09 -13.72
C TYR A 108 18.02 -3.81 -13.78
N ALA A 109 19.01 -3.18 -14.41
CA ALA A 109 20.36 -3.70 -14.44
C ALA A 109 21.35 -2.66 -13.91
N ALA A 110 22.13 -3.04 -12.92
CA ALA A 110 23.12 -2.20 -12.25
C ALA A 110 24.23 -3.08 -11.66
N ASP A 111 25.32 -2.48 -11.18
CA ASP A 111 26.43 -3.26 -10.58
C ASP A 111 26.04 -3.88 -9.23
N THR A 112 25.16 -3.21 -8.48
CA THR A 112 24.64 -3.64 -7.18
C THR A 112 23.14 -3.40 -7.07
N GLN A 113 22.50 -4.02 -6.07
CA GLN A 113 21.12 -3.67 -5.74
C GLN A 113 21.01 -2.20 -5.29
N TYR A 114 19.93 -1.55 -5.69
CA TYR A 114 19.57 -0.21 -5.24
C TYR A 114 18.64 -0.28 -4.02
N ASN A 115 18.82 0.59 -3.03
CA ASN A 115 18.01 0.58 -1.81
C ASN A 115 16.74 1.43 -1.95
N PHE A 116 15.68 0.86 -2.52
CA PHE A 116 14.37 1.51 -2.57
C PHE A 116 13.71 1.53 -1.19
N THR A 117 13.06 2.65 -0.87
CA THR A 117 12.20 2.78 0.33
C THR A 117 10.90 3.46 -0.04
N VAL A 118 9.81 3.15 0.65
CA VAL A 118 8.50 3.76 0.38
C VAL A 118 8.49 5.19 0.93
N ALA A 119 8.17 6.16 0.08
CA ALA A 119 8.07 7.57 0.45
C ALA A 119 6.64 7.98 0.79
N LYS A 120 5.65 7.53 0.00
CA LYS A 120 4.22 7.78 0.24
C LYS A 120 3.34 6.74 -0.48
N SER A 121 2.10 6.67 -0.05
CA SER A 121 0.99 6.00 -0.73
C SER A 121 -0.33 6.60 -0.29
N ASP A 122 -1.37 6.43 -1.09
CA ASP A 122 -2.73 6.88 -0.81
C ASP A 122 -3.63 5.66 -0.55
N PRO A 123 -3.90 5.31 0.72
CA PRO A 123 -4.80 4.20 1.05
C PRO A 123 -6.27 4.56 0.86
N ALA A 124 -7.04 3.63 0.28
CA ALA A 124 -8.48 3.74 0.11
C ALA A 124 -9.19 2.55 0.77
N CYS A 125 -9.71 2.80 1.97
CA CYS A 125 -10.67 2.02 2.74
C CYS A 125 -11.95 2.86 2.86
#